data_AF-A0A7I7SUE1-F1
#
_entry.id   AF-A0A7I7SUE1-F1
#
_cell.length_a   1.000
_cell.length_b   1.000
_cell.length_c   1.000
_cell.angle_alpha   90.00
_cell.angle_beta   90.00
_cell.angle_gamma   90.00
#
_symmetry.space_group_name_H-M   'P 1'
#
loop_
_entity.id
_entity.type
_entity.pdbx_description
1 polymer ?
#
loop_
_entity_poly.entity_id
_entity_poly.type
_entity_poly.pdbx_seq_one_letter_code
_entity_poly.pdbx_strand_id
1 'polypeptide(L)' 'MRLAPLPAEQWDDEVPLALTGMLPRNRHNPEGAGTALSTLVRHPDLTERQRMDFVFTVGSHGMLAMAFNTFGVQLEDER' A
#
# COMPACT_ATOMS: atom_id res chain seq x y z
N MET A 1 -11.41 -15.61 -5.64
CA MET A 1 -10.00 -15.96 -5.94
C MET A 1 -9.12 -14.92 -5.26
N ARG A 2 -8.18 -15.31 -4.38
CA ARG A 2 -7.31 -14.37 -3.66
C ARG A 2 -5.97 -14.33 -4.37
N LEU A 3 -5.55 -13.15 -4.86
CA LEU A 3 -4.23 -12.98 -5.45
C LEU A 3 -3.19 -13.01 -4.32
N ALA A 4 -2.21 -13.90 -4.44
CA ALA A 4 -1.08 -13.94 -3.53
C ALA A 4 -0.09 -12.81 -3.87
N PRO A 5 0.61 -12.24 -2.88
CA PRO A 5 1.76 -11.37 -3.09
C PRO A 5 2.73 -11.93 -4.15
N LEU A 6 3.41 -11.04 -4.88
CA LEU A 6 4.42 -11.47 -5.84
C LEU A 6 5.62 -12.10 -5.10
N PRO A 7 6.03 -13.34 -5.44
CA PRO A 7 7.20 -13.99 -4.85
C PRO A 7 8.47 -13.17 -5.07
N ALA A 8 9.43 -13.27 -4.13
CA ALA A 8 10.66 -12.48 -4.16
C ALA A 8 11.48 -12.67 -5.44
N GLU A 9 11.41 -13.87 -6.03
CA GLU A 9 12.14 -14.26 -7.23
C GLU A 9 11.60 -13.57 -8.49
N GLN A 10 10.37 -13.05 -8.43
CA GLN A 10 9.69 -12.37 -9.54
C GLN A 10 9.71 -10.84 -9.39
N TRP A 11 10.38 -10.32 -8.36
CA TRP A 11 10.61 -8.88 -8.21
C TRP A 11 11.74 -8.45 -9.14
N ASP A 12 11.36 -8.01 -10.34
CA ASP A 12 12.27 -7.47 -11.35
C ASP A 12 12.70 -6.02 -11.06
N ASP A 13 13.52 -5.47 -11.94
CA ASP A 13 14.08 -4.12 -11.83
C ASP A 13 13.04 -3.00 -12.02
N GLU A 14 11.84 -3.30 -12.55
CA GLU A 14 10.76 -2.31 -12.70
C GLU A 14 9.99 -2.10 -11.39
N VAL A 15 9.93 -3.11 -10.52
CA VAL A 15 9.24 -3.05 -9.23
C VAL A 15 9.74 -1.91 -8.33
N PRO A 16 11.05 -1.73 -8.08
CA PRO A 16 11.54 -0.63 -7.25
C PRO A 16 11.21 0.76 -7.83
N LEU A 17 11.19 0.88 -9.16
CA LEU A 17 10.79 2.10 -9.87
C LEU A 17 9.30 2.40 -9.63
N ALA A 18 8.43 1.40 -9.75
CA ALA A 18 7.00 1.54 -9.47
C ALA A 18 6.72 1.94 -8.00
N LEU A 19 7.52 1.42 -7.05
CA LEU A 19 7.39 1.73 -5.62
C LEU A 19 8.07 3.05 -5.20
N THR A 20 8.79 3.70 -6.11
CA THR A 20 9.48 4.96 -5.82
C THR A 20 8.46 6.07 -5.54
N GLY A 21 8.60 6.70 -4.37
CA GLY A 21 7.69 7.72 -3.86
C GLY A 21 6.49 7.18 -3.07
N MET A 22 6.27 5.87 -3.07
CA MET A 22 5.25 5.22 -2.22
C MET A 22 5.84 4.63 -0.95
N LEU A 23 7.07 4.08 -1.05
CA LEU A 23 7.80 3.47 0.05
C LEU A 23 9.24 3.97 0.09
N PRO A 24 9.87 4.00 1.28
CA PRO A 24 11.31 4.22 1.38
C PRO A 24 12.08 3.05 0.75
N ARG A 25 13.27 3.32 0.21
CA ARG A 25 14.08 2.34 -0.56
C ARG A 25 14.37 1.04 0.21
N ASN A 26 14.53 1.12 1.53
CA ASN A 26 14.76 -0.08 2.37
C ASN A 26 13.55 -1.01 2.45
N ARG A 27 12.36 -0.56 2.01
CA ARG A 27 11.12 -1.34 1.94
C ARG A 27 10.72 -1.71 0.52
N HIS A 28 11.57 -1.48 -0.48
CA HIS A 28 11.39 -1.98 -1.84
C HIS A 28 11.76 -3.47 -1.93
N ASN A 29 11.15 -4.28 -1.08
CA ASN A 29 11.27 -5.73 -1.08
C ASN A 29 9.91 -6.36 -0.71
N PRO A 30 9.70 -7.65 -1.02
CA PRO A 30 8.42 -8.32 -0.79
C PRO A 30 7.93 -8.26 0.66
N GLU A 31 8.84 -8.34 1.62
CA GLU A 31 8.50 -8.31 3.05
C GLU A 31 8.12 -6.90 3.54
N GLY A 32 8.83 -5.88 3.05
CA GLY A 32 8.73 -4.49 3.48
C GLY A 32 7.61 -3.70 2.80
N ALA A 33 7.18 -4.14 1.61
CA ALA A 33 6.09 -3.48 0.89
C ALA A 33 4.70 -3.82 1.44
N GLY A 34 4.58 -4.91 2.19
CA GLY A 34 3.31 -5.39 2.71
C GLY A 34 2.39 -5.97 1.62
N THR A 35 1.32 -6.63 2.04
CA THR A 35 0.44 -7.45 1.18
C THR A 35 -0.19 -6.67 0.02
N ALA A 36 -0.61 -5.42 0.24
CA ALA A 36 -1.28 -4.63 -0.78
C ALA A 36 -0.34 -4.24 -1.92
N LEU A 37 0.80 -3.61 -1.60
CA LEU A 37 1.75 -3.16 -2.61
C LEU A 37 2.46 -4.33 -3.29
N SER A 38 2.82 -5.39 -2.57
CA SER A 38 3.38 -6.62 -3.17
C SER A 38 2.42 -7.33 -4.14
N THR A 39 1.10 -7.09 -4.03
CA THR A 39 0.12 -7.58 -4.99
C THR A 39 -0.03 -6.63 -6.18
N LEU A 40 -0.02 -5.31 -5.94
CA LEU A 40 -0.14 -4.29 -6.98
C LEU A 40 1.06 -4.27 -7.93
N VAL A 41 2.24 -4.61 -7.43
CA VAL A 41 3.47 -4.74 -8.20
C VAL A 41 3.36 -5.78 -9.34
N ARG A 42 2.41 -6.73 -9.29
CA ARG A 42 2.08 -7.60 -10.44
C ARG A 42 1.61 -6.83 -11.68
N HIS A 43 1.20 -5.57 -11.50
CA HIS A 43 0.72 -4.68 -12.54
C HIS A 43 1.39 -3.30 -12.39
N PRO A 44 2.67 -3.17 -12.79
CA PRO A 44 3.45 -1.94 -12.60
C PRO A 44 2.77 -0.70 -13.24
N ASP A 45 2.11 -0.87 -14.39
CA ASP A 45 1.34 0.20 -15.07
C ASP A 45 0.22 0.81 -14.21
N LEU A 46 -0.42 0.00 -13.35
CA LEU A 46 -1.44 0.50 -12.43
C LEU A 46 -0.80 1.34 -11.33
N THR A 47 0.38 0.91 -10.86
CA THR A 47 1.10 1.61 -9.81
C THR A 47 1.57 2.98 -10.30
N GLU A 48 2.08 3.08 -11.53
CA GLU A 48 2.50 4.37 -12.09
C GLU A 48 1.31 5.30 -12.37
N ARG A 49 0.29 4.80 -13.07
CA ARG A 49 -0.86 5.62 -13.50
C ARG A 49 -1.75 6.04 -12.33
N GLN A 50 -1.93 5.18 -11.33
CA GLN A 50 -2.84 5.41 -10.20
C GLN A 50 -2.12 5.82 -8.91
N ARG A 51 -0.81 6.13 -9.00
CA ARG A 51 0.05 6.42 -7.84
C ARG A 51 -0.57 7.47 -6.91
N MET A 52 -1.01 8.59 -7.49
CA MET A 52 -1.54 9.71 -6.71
C MET A 52 -2.87 9.36 -6.04
N ASP A 53 -3.77 8.70 -6.75
CA ASP A 53 -5.06 8.25 -6.19
C ASP A 53 -4.84 7.25 -5.05
N PHE A 54 -3.87 6.34 -5.19
CA PHE A 54 -3.52 5.39 -4.15
C PHE A 54 -2.92 6.08 -2.92
N VAL A 55 -1.94 6.96 -3.10
CA VAL A 55 -1.33 7.74 -2.01
C VAL A 55 -2.38 8.55 -1.27
N PHE A 56 -3.27 9.22 -1.99
CA PHE A 56 -4.34 10.00 -1.40
C PHE A 56 -5.33 9.13 -0.62
N THR A 57 -5.73 7.98 -1.17
CA THR A 57 -6.65 7.05 -0.52
C THR A 57 -6.04 6.50 0.77
N VAL A 58 -4.84 5.92 0.71
CA VAL A 58 -4.17 5.34 1.89
C VAL A 58 -3.83 6.41 2.92
N GLY A 59 -3.34 7.57 2.48
CA GLY A 59 -2.99 8.69 3.36
C GLY A 59 -4.20 9.24 4.09
N SER A 60 -5.32 9.43 3.39
CA SER A 60 -6.58 9.90 3.99
C SER A 60 -7.11 8.93 5.04
N HIS A 61 -7.09 7.63 4.77
CA HIS A 61 -7.51 6.62 5.74
C HIS A 61 -6.54 6.53 6.93
N GLY A 62 -5.24 6.65 6.69
CA GLY A 62 -4.23 6.70 7.74
C GLY A 62 -4.41 7.90 8.67
N MET A 63 -4.66 9.09 8.11
CA MET A 63 -4.98 10.29 8.88
C MET A 63 -6.29 10.15 9.65
N LEU A 64 -7.32 9.57 9.04
CA LEU A 64 -8.59 9.32 9.71
C LEU A 64 -8.42 8.36 10.89
N ALA A 65 -7.67 7.27 10.70
CA ALA A 65 -7.34 6.32 11.76
C ALA A 65 -6.53 6.97 12.88
N MET A 66 -5.55 7.83 12.54
CA MET A 66 -4.81 8.61 13.54
C MET A 66 -5.73 9.54 14.32
N ALA A 67 -6.67 10.22 13.67
CA ALA A 67 -7.64 11.08 14.32
C ALA A 67 -8.56 10.27 15.25
N PHE A 68 -9.10 9.14 14.81
CA PHE A 68 -9.91 8.26 15.64
C PHE A 68 -9.15 7.77 16.88
N ASN A 69 -7.91 7.32 16.70
CA ASN A 69 -7.06 6.88 17.81
C ASN A 69 -6.70 8.04 18.77
N THR A 70 -6.41 9.23 18.25
CA THR A 70 -5.98 10.39 19.05
C THR A 70 -7.13 10.96 19.87
N PHE A 71 -8.32 11.04 19.28
CA PHE A 71 -9.51 11.59 19.94
C PHE A 71 -10.35 10.52 20.65
N GLY A 72 -9.94 9.25 20.61
CA GLY A 72 -10.63 8.15 21.30
C GLY A 72 -12.03 7.84 20.74
N VAL A 73 -12.28 8.14 19.47
CA VAL A 73 -13.58 7.92 18.81
C VAL A 73 -13.90 6.42 18.83
N GLN A 74 -15.01 6.05 19.49
CA GLN A 74 -15.51 4.68 19.52
C GLN A 74 -16.52 4.45 18.40
N LEU A 75 -16.64 3.19 17.96
CA LEU A 75 -17.72 2.79 17.07
C LEU A 75 -19.05 2.99 17.81
N GLU A 76 -20.05 3.50 17.10
CA GLU A 76 -21.40 3.58 17.65
C GLU A 76 -21.94 2.14 17.78
N ASP A 77 -22.43 1.79 18.97
CA ASP A 77 -23.10 0.51 19.16
C ASP A 77 -24.36 0.47 18.28
N GLU A 78 -24.38 -0.45 17.30
CA GLU A 78 -25.57 -0.75 16.51
C GLU A 78 -26.62 -1.39 17.43
N ARG A 79 -27.52 -0.55 17.98
CA ARG A 79 -28.69 -0.98 18.75
C ARG A 79 -29.97 -0.87 17.93
#